data_AF-A0A7J5DQN4-F1
#
_entry.id   AF-A0A7J5DQN4-F1
#
_cell.length_a   1.000
_cell.length_b   1.000
_cell.length_c   1.000
_cell.angle_alpha   90.00
_cell.angle_beta   90.00
_cell.angle_gamma   90.00
#
_symmetry.space_group_name_H-M   'P 1'
#
loop_
_entity.id
_entity.type
_entity.pdbx_description
1 polymer ?
#
loop_
_entity_poly.entity_id
_entity_poly.type
_entity_poly.pdbx_seq_one_letter_code
_entity_poly.pdbx_strand_id
1 'polypeptide(L)'
;MTPTAQTDNPLVKVVRDLTEIERCYDELRAQAIASGDDPDIPGGAAMVALGPVADLETWAHLLDATESYADHPDARLRRRPYTSVDDEEDDEDRWPPQQIIGYWVGEWRRRRGEDYDGLHRTPGSDLNYLRGALGWAQEHEASAFPRFAADVRRARLTAENIVAEGRRSDRSRIVCDRDYCTKKPRLVRTYAPRFLVGWTCTTCHDHTPAEYRCEDRNHLVPASELACTRMVGAKGARHACGSRTRPVTPPPAACCNPRCPAFAPPVEIHASAPERDGWKCPACKHRYDDQELQRAHARMLWRPEADRLVRLQEAVATLKAQGRGERTVRRWLAPRLELVDRCTECAALWPVEEYPACPADLPPEEPGGDPVTCGGILDEHWHGDAEAVVEGWCDIATHTTWLWWPDLWRLHLTTRSTRRDKARLTA
;
A
#
# COMPACT_ATOMS: atom_id res chain seq x y z
N MET A 1 -13.39 53.35 -1.46
CA MET A 1 -12.21 52.46 -1.44
C MET A 1 -12.39 51.45 -2.56
N THR A 2 -11.77 51.72 -3.70
CA THR A 2 -11.78 50.82 -4.86
C THR A 2 -10.93 49.61 -4.50
N PRO A 3 -11.42 48.36 -4.63
CA PRO A 3 -10.57 47.20 -4.42
C PRO A 3 -9.44 47.28 -5.44
N THR A 4 -8.20 47.41 -4.95
CA THR A 4 -6.99 47.29 -5.76
C THR A 4 -7.06 45.94 -6.46
N ALA A 5 -7.28 45.97 -7.77
CA ALA A 5 -7.16 44.80 -8.63
C ALA A 5 -5.79 44.19 -8.37
N GLN A 6 -5.77 43.05 -7.67
CA GLN A 6 -4.58 42.26 -7.46
C GLN A 6 -4.14 41.83 -8.86
N THR A 7 -3.11 42.51 -9.38
CA THR A 7 -2.54 42.19 -10.69
C THR A 7 -1.97 40.79 -10.56
N ASP A 8 -2.71 39.82 -11.09
CA ASP A 8 -2.42 38.40 -11.13
C ASP A 8 -1.20 38.14 -12.02
N ASN A 9 -0.01 38.54 -11.55
CA ASN A 9 1.23 38.37 -12.30
C ASN A 9 1.45 36.86 -12.53
N PRO A 10 1.52 36.41 -13.80
CA PRO A 10 1.65 34.99 -14.12
C PRO A 10 2.93 34.37 -13.53
N LEU A 11 4.02 35.14 -13.39
CA LEU A 11 5.23 34.69 -12.70
C LEU A 11 4.96 34.32 -11.24
N VAL A 12 4.23 35.17 -10.52
CA VAL A 12 3.93 34.95 -9.10
C VAL A 12 3.09 33.69 -8.93
N LYS A 13 2.15 33.44 -9.84
CA LYS A 13 1.36 32.19 -9.86
C LYS A 13 2.24 30.98 -10.09
N VAL A 14 3.14 31.02 -11.06
CA VAL A 14 4.06 29.91 -11.34
C VAL A 14 5.01 29.65 -10.16
N VAL A 15 5.59 30.70 -9.56
CA VAL A 15 6.46 30.55 -8.38
C VAL A 15 5.71 29.89 -7.23
N ARG A 16 4.48 30.34 -6.96
CA ARG A 16 3.63 29.72 -5.95
C ARG A 16 3.35 28.26 -6.28
N ASP A 17 2.99 27.97 -7.52
CA ASP A 17 2.64 26.61 -7.92
C ASP A 17 3.86 25.66 -7.86
N LEU A 18 5.05 26.11 -8.26
CA LEU A 18 6.31 25.38 -8.06
C LEU A 18 6.64 25.15 -6.57
N THR A 19 6.30 26.10 -5.69
CA THR A 19 6.48 25.95 -4.23
C THR A 19 5.53 24.91 -3.65
N GLU A 20 4.28 24.89 -4.11
CA GLU A 20 3.30 23.89 -3.70
C GLU A 20 3.64 22.48 -4.21
N ILE A 21 4.21 22.35 -5.41
CA ILE A 21 4.70 21.06 -5.91
C ILE A 21 5.80 20.51 -4.99
N GLU A 22 6.77 21.33 -4.58
CA GLU A 22 7.82 20.93 -3.65
C GLU A 22 7.24 20.42 -2.32
N ARG A 23 6.29 21.17 -1.75
CA ARG A 23 5.56 20.75 -0.54
C ARG A 23 4.83 19.41 -0.76
N CYS A 24 4.19 19.22 -1.91
CA CYS A 24 3.52 17.97 -2.22
C CYS A 24 4.51 16.81 -2.35
N TYR A 25 5.70 17.02 -2.92
CA TYR A 25 6.72 15.97 -3.01
C TYR A 25 7.25 15.53 -1.64
N ASP A 26 7.42 16.45 -0.69
CA ASP A 26 7.78 16.08 0.68
C ASP A 26 6.69 15.20 1.33
N GLU A 27 5.42 15.56 1.12
CA GLU A 27 4.27 14.79 1.61
C GLU A 27 4.15 13.42 0.92
N LEU A 28 4.33 13.36 -0.40
CA LEU A 28 4.33 12.12 -1.18
C LEU A 28 5.48 11.22 -0.75
N ARG A 29 6.66 11.77 -0.47
CA ARG A 29 7.80 10.99 0.06
C ARG A 29 7.48 10.38 1.42
N ALA A 30 6.86 11.16 2.31
CA ALA A 30 6.40 10.64 3.59
C ALA A 30 5.33 9.54 3.43
N GLN A 31 4.40 9.71 2.49
CA GLN A 31 3.39 8.69 2.16
C GLN A 31 4.02 7.42 1.58
N ALA A 32 4.95 7.56 0.63
CA ALA A 32 5.68 6.45 0.05
C ALA A 32 6.45 5.64 1.10
N ILE A 33 7.14 6.30 2.03
CA ILE A 33 7.82 5.63 3.16
C ILE A 33 6.79 4.95 4.07
N ALA A 34 5.67 5.61 4.38
CA ALA A 34 4.64 5.06 5.26
C ALA A 34 3.92 3.85 4.64
N SER A 35 3.83 3.79 3.32
CA SER A 35 3.28 2.70 2.51
C SER A 35 4.38 1.79 1.95
N GLY A 36 5.60 1.81 2.50
CA GLY A 36 6.73 1.04 1.99
C GLY A 36 6.50 -0.48 1.99
N ASP A 37 5.60 -0.97 2.84
CA ASP A 37 5.19 -2.38 2.91
C ASP A 37 3.97 -2.71 2.02
N ASP A 38 3.56 -1.79 1.15
CA ASP A 38 2.48 -2.03 0.21
C ASP A 38 2.85 -3.20 -0.72
N PRO A 39 2.01 -4.25 -0.76
CA PRO A 39 2.35 -5.52 -1.39
C PRO A 39 2.26 -5.49 -2.92
N ASP A 40 1.60 -4.49 -3.48
CA ASP A 40 1.47 -4.34 -4.93
C ASP A 40 2.66 -3.51 -5.43
N ILE A 41 2.93 -2.36 -4.79
CA ILE A 41 4.12 -1.53 -5.05
C ILE A 41 4.58 -0.90 -3.75
N PRO A 42 5.80 -1.17 -3.27
CA PRO A 42 6.37 -0.46 -2.13
C PRO A 42 6.23 1.05 -2.31
N GLY A 43 5.42 1.69 -1.48
CA GLY A 43 5.12 3.13 -1.50
C GLY A 43 3.98 3.60 -2.42
N GLY A 44 3.31 2.70 -3.14
CA GLY A 44 2.04 2.91 -3.85
C GLY A 44 2.05 4.04 -4.89
N ALA A 45 0.89 4.67 -5.11
CA ALA A 45 0.73 5.80 -6.04
C ALA A 45 1.63 7.00 -5.72
N ALA A 46 2.06 7.14 -4.46
CA ALA A 46 3.00 8.19 -4.07
C ALA A 46 4.40 7.94 -4.65
N MET A 47 4.85 6.69 -4.77
CA MET A 47 6.11 6.36 -5.44
C MET A 47 6.07 6.63 -6.93
N VAL A 48 4.95 6.34 -7.59
CA VAL A 48 4.73 6.62 -9.02
C VAL A 48 4.82 8.12 -9.27
N ALA A 49 4.15 8.93 -8.44
CA ALA A 49 4.16 10.38 -8.53
C ALA A 49 5.56 11.01 -8.34
N LEU A 50 6.42 10.34 -7.59
CA LEU A 50 7.82 10.71 -7.37
C LEU A 50 8.75 10.18 -8.47
N GLY A 51 8.31 9.18 -9.22
CA GLY A 51 9.02 8.57 -10.33
C GLY A 51 8.77 9.28 -11.66
N PRO A 52 9.64 9.07 -12.66
CA PRO A 52 9.47 9.61 -14.01
C PRO A 52 8.42 8.85 -14.87
N VAL A 53 7.41 8.19 -14.29
CA VAL A 53 6.43 7.39 -15.04
C VAL A 53 4.97 7.71 -14.71
N ALA A 54 4.11 7.60 -15.71
CA ALA A 54 2.69 7.97 -15.64
C ALA A 54 1.85 7.04 -14.76
N ASP A 55 2.14 5.75 -14.77
CA ASP A 55 1.35 4.74 -14.06
C ASP A 55 2.17 3.48 -13.72
N LEU A 56 1.51 2.50 -13.09
CA LEU A 56 2.12 1.27 -12.60
C LEU A 56 2.56 0.34 -13.71
N GLU A 57 1.80 0.30 -14.80
CA GLU A 57 2.09 -0.54 -15.96
C GLU A 57 3.32 0.01 -16.67
N THR A 58 3.36 1.33 -16.88
CA THR A 58 4.52 2.04 -17.39
C THR A 58 5.75 1.85 -16.50
N TRP A 59 5.60 1.89 -15.17
CA TRP A 59 6.71 1.61 -14.25
C TRP A 59 7.25 0.19 -14.42
N ALA A 60 6.36 -0.81 -14.49
CA ALA A 60 6.74 -2.19 -14.67
C ALA A 60 7.46 -2.39 -16.00
N HIS A 61 6.97 -1.80 -17.08
CA HIS A 61 7.66 -1.80 -18.38
C HIS A 61 9.02 -1.13 -18.33
N LEU A 62 9.15 -0.02 -17.61
CA LEU A 62 10.42 0.68 -17.46
C LEU A 62 11.42 -0.12 -16.63
N LEU A 63 10.95 -0.81 -15.59
CA LEU A 63 11.77 -1.73 -14.80
C LEU A 63 12.22 -2.92 -15.64
N ASP A 64 11.30 -3.61 -16.31
CA ASP A 64 11.59 -4.74 -17.20
C ASP A 64 12.57 -4.33 -18.31
N ALA A 65 12.37 -3.15 -18.92
CA ALA A 65 13.29 -2.59 -19.90
C ALA A 65 14.66 -2.31 -19.27
N THR A 66 14.71 -1.65 -18.11
CA THR A 66 15.97 -1.33 -17.41
C THR A 66 16.74 -2.60 -17.03
N GLU A 67 16.05 -3.63 -16.56
CA GLU A 67 16.62 -4.95 -16.27
C GLU A 67 17.12 -5.62 -17.56
N SER A 68 16.36 -5.56 -18.66
CA SER A 68 16.80 -6.08 -19.97
C SER A 68 18.05 -5.35 -20.51
N TYR A 69 18.17 -4.04 -20.23
CA TYR A 69 19.31 -3.22 -20.65
C TYR A 69 20.52 -3.37 -19.73
N ALA A 70 20.34 -3.82 -18.48
CA ALA A 70 21.45 -4.07 -17.55
C ALA A 70 22.42 -5.15 -18.09
N ASP A 71 21.87 -6.14 -18.79
CA ASP A 71 22.64 -7.23 -19.42
C ASP A 71 23.03 -6.96 -20.89
N HIS A 72 22.65 -5.81 -21.44
CA HIS A 72 22.89 -5.51 -22.86
C HIS A 72 24.40 -5.45 -23.17
N PRO A 73 24.91 -6.06 -24.27
CA PRO A 73 26.34 -6.11 -24.54
C PRO A 73 27.00 -4.74 -24.82
N ASP A 74 26.21 -3.74 -25.21
CA ASP A 74 26.67 -2.36 -25.39
C ASP A 74 26.62 -1.55 -24.07
N ALA A 75 27.79 -1.15 -23.58
CA ALA A 75 27.96 -0.37 -22.35
C ALA A 75 27.33 1.04 -22.39
N ARG A 76 27.05 1.59 -23.59
CA ARG A 76 26.34 2.88 -23.73
C ARG A 76 24.85 2.73 -23.44
N LEU A 77 24.26 1.59 -23.79
CA LEU A 77 22.85 1.29 -23.54
C LEU A 77 22.60 0.89 -22.08
N ARG A 78 23.58 0.29 -21.39
CA ARG A 78 23.54 0.05 -19.93
C ARG A 78 23.43 1.32 -19.07
N ARG A 79 23.82 2.48 -19.62
CA ARG A 79 23.91 3.77 -18.89
C ARG A 79 22.87 4.78 -19.31
N ARG A 80 22.04 4.50 -20.31
CA ARG A 80 20.91 5.35 -20.64
C ARG A 80 19.76 4.95 -19.72
N PRO A 81 19.33 5.79 -18.77
CA PRO A 81 18.01 5.60 -18.20
C PRO A 81 17.03 5.60 -19.38
N TYR A 82 16.21 4.57 -19.48
CA TYR A 82 15.19 4.52 -20.50
C TYR A 82 14.24 5.70 -20.27
N THR A 83 14.34 6.74 -21.10
CA THR A 83 13.46 7.92 -21.03
C THR A 83 12.47 7.95 -22.18
N SER A 84 12.51 6.98 -23.10
CA SER A 84 11.69 6.99 -24.29
C SER A 84 10.41 6.20 -24.06
N VAL A 85 9.42 6.88 -23.46
CA VAL A 85 8.00 6.62 -23.74
C VAL A 85 7.62 7.23 -25.11
N ASP A 86 8.59 7.45 -26.00
CA ASP A 86 8.40 8.10 -27.30
C ASP A 86 7.61 7.23 -28.31
N ASP A 87 7.36 5.94 -28.01
CA ASP A 87 6.79 4.98 -28.97
C ASP A 87 5.34 4.53 -28.68
N GLU A 88 4.74 4.92 -27.55
CA GLU A 88 3.31 4.70 -27.29
C GLU A 88 2.61 6.05 -27.24
N GLU A 89 1.64 6.28 -28.12
CA GLU A 89 0.84 7.51 -28.28
C GLU A 89 0.73 8.34 -26.99
N ASP A 90 1.67 9.28 -26.86
CA ASP A 90 2.04 9.93 -25.60
C ASP A 90 0.90 10.85 -25.16
N ASP A 91 0.00 10.32 -24.34
CA ASP A 91 -1.09 11.08 -23.74
C ASP A 91 -0.45 12.01 -22.69
N GLU A 92 0.06 13.18 -23.14
CA GLU A 92 0.66 14.23 -22.31
C GLU A 92 -0.23 14.57 -21.10
N ASP A 93 -1.54 14.29 -21.17
CA ASP A 93 -2.49 14.48 -20.08
C ASP A 93 -2.35 13.46 -18.93
N ARG A 94 -1.63 12.36 -19.14
CA ARG A 94 -1.35 11.33 -18.13
C ARG A 94 0.02 11.47 -17.48
N TRP A 95 0.86 12.38 -17.95
CA TRP A 95 2.22 12.51 -17.43
C TRP A 95 2.23 12.78 -15.92
N PRO A 96 3.10 12.09 -15.17
CA PRO A 96 3.24 12.32 -13.74
C PRO A 96 3.85 13.72 -13.53
N PRO A 97 3.65 14.32 -12.34
CA PRO A 97 4.20 15.64 -12.04
C PRO A 97 5.71 15.74 -12.32
N GLN A 98 6.48 14.69 -11.98
CA GLN A 98 7.94 14.70 -12.14
C GLN A 98 8.39 14.70 -13.60
N GLN A 99 7.66 14.03 -14.50
CA GLN A 99 7.97 14.01 -15.93
C GLN A 99 7.62 15.36 -16.59
N ILE A 100 6.49 15.97 -16.22
CA ILE A 100 6.14 17.34 -16.67
C ILE A 100 7.26 18.32 -16.30
N ILE A 101 7.72 18.28 -15.04
CA ILE A 101 8.83 19.13 -14.57
C ILE A 101 10.13 18.79 -15.30
N GLY A 102 10.45 17.50 -15.44
CA GLY A 102 11.64 17.02 -16.13
C GLY A 102 11.72 17.45 -17.60
N TYR A 103 10.59 17.43 -18.32
CA TYR A 103 10.47 17.92 -19.69
C TYR A 103 10.89 19.39 -19.79
N TRP A 104 10.29 20.27 -18.98
CA TRP A 104 10.60 21.70 -19.02
C TRP A 104 12.02 22.02 -18.59
N VAL A 105 12.55 21.30 -17.60
CA VAL A 105 13.97 21.41 -17.19
C VAL A 105 14.88 21.03 -18.35
N GLY A 106 14.63 19.88 -19.00
CA GLY A 106 15.42 19.42 -20.15
C GLY A 106 15.36 20.40 -21.31
N GLU A 107 14.16 20.85 -21.65
CA GLU A 107 13.93 21.76 -22.77
C GLU A 107 14.64 23.10 -22.57
N TRP A 108 14.48 23.73 -21.41
CA TRP A 108 15.14 25.01 -21.16
C TRP A 108 16.64 24.90 -20.98
N ARG A 109 17.15 23.80 -20.40
CA ARG A 109 18.60 23.57 -20.33
C ARG A 109 19.21 23.49 -21.73
N ARG A 110 18.60 22.70 -22.63
CA ARG A 110 19.04 22.61 -24.03
C ARG A 110 19.05 23.98 -24.71
N ARG A 111 17.96 24.75 -24.58
CA ARG A 111 17.86 26.09 -25.18
C ARG A 111 18.85 27.11 -24.60
N ARG A 112 19.23 26.97 -23.33
CA ARG A 112 20.23 27.81 -22.67
C ARG A 112 21.67 27.33 -22.89
N GLY A 113 21.87 26.19 -23.56
CA GLY A 113 23.20 25.58 -23.73
C GLY A 113 23.78 25.04 -22.43
N GLU A 114 22.93 24.73 -21.45
CA GLU A 114 23.31 24.22 -20.12
C GLU A 114 23.13 22.70 -20.02
N ASP A 115 23.32 21.98 -21.12
CA ASP A 115 23.14 20.53 -21.14
C ASP A 115 24.31 19.85 -20.40
N TYR A 116 24.01 19.26 -19.25
CA TYR A 116 25.00 18.56 -18.42
C TYR A 116 24.64 17.08 -18.37
N ASP A 117 25.42 16.27 -19.08
CA ASP A 117 25.46 14.83 -18.86
C ASP A 117 26.01 14.55 -17.45
N GLY A 118 25.22 13.86 -16.61
CA GLY A 118 25.67 13.32 -15.32
C GLY A 118 25.25 14.06 -14.06
N LEU A 119 24.39 15.09 -14.13
CA LEU A 119 23.82 15.67 -12.92
C LEU A 119 22.78 14.74 -12.29
N HIS A 120 22.92 14.43 -11.00
CA HIS A 120 21.86 13.77 -10.23
C HIS A 120 20.67 14.72 -10.10
N ARG A 121 19.65 14.49 -10.92
CA ARG A 121 18.40 15.28 -10.89
C ARG A 121 17.55 14.79 -9.73
N THR A 122 17.24 15.71 -8.83
CA THR A 122 16.25 15.51 -7.76
C THR A 122 15.07 16.44 -8.02
N PRO A 123 13.86 16.11 -7.55
CA PRO A 123 12.71 17.00 -7.69
C PRO A 123 13.00 18.42 -7.17
N GLY A 124 13.67 18.55 -6.02
CA GLY A 124 14.07 19.84 -5.46
C GLY A 124 15.07 20.62 -6.32
N SER A 125 16.07 19.96 -6.90
CA SER A 125 17.03 20.64 -7.79
C SER A 125 16.37 21.12 -9.09
N ASP A 126 15.43 20.35 -9.62
CA ASP A 126 14.69 20.66 -10.84
C ASP A 126 13.73 21.83 -10.65
N LEU A 127 12.96 21.83 -9.56
CA LEU A 127 12.07 22.95 -9.20
C LEU A 127 12.86 24.24 -8.95
N ASN A 128 14.00 24.16 -8.27
CA ASN A 128 14.87 25.32 -8.05
C ASN A 128 15.47 25.86 -9.36
N TYR A 129 15.86 24.98 -10.29
CA TYR A 129 16.29 25.39 -11.61
C TYR A 129 15.18 26.16 -12.34
N LEU A 130 13.96 25.62 -12.40
CA LEU A 130 12.84 26.28 -13.07
C LEU A 130 12.55 27.66 -12.46
N ARG A 131 12.58 27.79 -11.12
CA ARG A 131 12.43 29.10 -10.43
C ARG A 131 13.49 30.11 -10.88
N GLY A 132 14.76 29.68 -10.97
CA GLY A 132 15.85 30.53 -11.44
C GLY A 132 15.73 30.89 -12.93
N ALA A 133 15.12 30.03 -13.74
CA ALA A 133 14.95 30.22 -15.17
C ALA A 133 13.72 31.08 -15.55
N LEU A 134 12.81 31.39 -14.62
CA LEU A 134 11.54 32.07 -14.94
C LEU A 134 11.72 33.44 -15.62
N GLY A 135 12.68 34.24 -15.17
CA GLY A 135 12.96 35.55 -15.79
C GLY A 135 13.40 35.41 -17.24
N TRP A 136 14.33 34.47 -17.49
CA TRP A 136 14.78 34.16 -18.85
C TRP A 136 13.64 33.62 -19.71
N ALA A 137 12.82 32.71 -19.19
CA ALA A 137 11.70 32.12 -19.92
C ALA A 137 10.65 33.17 -20.29
N GLN A 138 10.39 34.16 -19.43
CA GLN A 138 9.46 35.22 -19.79
C GLN A 138 10.02 36.13 -20.90
N GLU A 139 11.32 36.40 -20.90
CA GLU A 139 11.98 37.26 -21.89
C GLU A 139 12.18 36.57 -23.24
N HIS A 140 12.58 35.29 -23.24
CA HIS A 140 13.04 34.57 -24.43
C HIS A 140 12.00 33.55 -24.94
N GLU A 141 11.09 33.10 -24.09
CA GLU A 141 10.10 32.05 -24.37
C GLU A 141 8.66 32.54 -24.18
N ALA A 142 8.39 33.81 -24.52
CA ALA A 142 7.09 34.44 -24.30
C ALA A 142 5.90 33.66 -24.92
N SER A 143 6.12 32.96 -26.03
CA SER A 143 5.09 32.11 -26.67
C SER A 143 4.88 30.76 -25.96
N ALA A 144 5.93 30.18 -25.38
CA ALA A 144 5.86 28.90 -24.68
C ALA A 144 5.50 29.04 -23.19
N PHE A 145 5.73 30.22 -22.60
CA PHE A 145 5.48 30.49 -21.18
C PHE A 145 4.04 30.18 -20.73
N PRO A 146 2.97 30.49 -21.49
CA PRO A 146 1.61 30.11 -21.11
C PRO A 146 1.39 28.59 -21.03
N ARG A 147 1.98 27.81 -21.96
CA ARG A 147 1.92 26.34 -21.94
C ARG A 147 2.64 25.81 -20.70
N PHE A 148 3.85 26.30 -20.45
CA PHE A 148 4.62 25.98 -19.25
C PHE A 148 3.85 26.28 -17.96
N ALA A 149 3.21 27.46 -17.86
CA ALA A 149 2.42 27.81 -16.69
C ALA A 149 1.21 26.88 -16.50
N ALA A 150 0.56 26.46 -17.58
CA ALA A 150 -0.54 25.49 -17.54
C ALA A 150 -0.05 24.10 -17.09
N ASP A 151 1.10 23.67 -17.59
CA ASP A 151 1.74 22.40 -17.24
C ASP A 151 2.18 22.35 -15.78
N VAL A 152 2.82 23.41 -15.26
CA VAL A 152 3.17 23.52 -13.83
C VAL A 152 1.90 23.46 -12.97
N ARG A 153 0.83 24.15 -13.39
CA ARG A 153 -0.44 24.09 -12.67
C ARG A 153 -1.06 22.70 -12.70
N ARG A 154 -0.98 21.98 -13.83
CA ARG A 154 -1.44 20.60 -13.98
C ARG A 154 -0.63 19.67 -13.07
N ALA A 155 0.70 19.75 -13.11
CA ALA A 155 1.59 19.00 -12.22
C ALA A 155 1.27 19.23 -10.74
N ARG A 156 1.01 20.49 -10.34
CA ARG A 156 0.56 20.84 -8.99
C ARG A 156 -0.76 20.15 -8.63
N LEU A 157 -1.79 20.29 -9.48
CA LEU A 157 -3.10 19.71 -9.22
C LEU A 157 -3.04 18.18 -9.13
N THR A 158 -2.26 17.55 -10.01
CA THR A 158 -2.03 16.09 -9.97
C THR A 158 -1.33 15.70 -8.67
N ALA A 159 -0.25 16.37 -8.27
CA ALA A 159 0.44 16.10 -7.02
C ALA A 159 -0.47 16.30 -5.79
N GLU A 160 -1.26 17.38 -5.76
CA GLU A 160 -2.25 17.64 -4.72
C GLU A 160 -3.34 16.57 -4.65
N ASN A 161 -3.82 16.09 -5.80
CA ASN A 161 -4.81 15.03 -5.87
C ASN A 161 -4.26 13.71 -5.31
N ILE A 162 -3.02 13.34 -5.67
CA ILE A 162 -2.38 12.11 -5.17
C ILE A 162 -2.11 12.23 -3.66
N VAL A 163 -1.59 13.37 -3.20
CA VAL A 163 -1.45 13.66 -1.77
C VAL A 163 -2.79 13.53 -1.07
N ALA A 164 -3.84 14.13 -1.63
CA ALA A 164 -5.18 14.10 -1.06
C ALA A 164 -5.76 12.68 -1.08
N GLU A 165 -5.44 11.86 -2.08
CA GLU A 165 -5.84 10.48 -2.20
C GLU A 165 -5.08 9.56 -1.24
N GLY A 166 -3.78 9.72 -1.07
CA GLY A 166 -3.02 9.08 0.02
C GLY A 166 -3.49 9.53 1.40
N ARG A 167 -4.10 10.72 1.50
CA ARG A 167 -4.82 11.20 2.70
C ARG A 167 -6.28 10.71 2.78
N ARG A 168 -6.87 10.17 1.69
CA ARG A 168 -8.18 9.52 1.71
C ARG A 168 -8.01 8.15 2.34
N SER A 169 -7.85 8.18 3.66
CA SER A 169 -8.48 7.28 4.61
C SER A 169 -9.24 6.14 3.92
N ASP A 170 -8.60 4.97 3.77
CA ASP A 170 -9.09 3.84 2.97
C ASP A 170 -10.60 3.71 3.13
N ARG A 171 -11.37 4.03 2.09
CA ARG A 171 -12.83 3.93 2.16
C ARG A 171 -13.17 2.46 1.95
N SER A 172 -13.64 1.79 3.00
CA SER A 172 -14.21 0.44 2.84
C SER A 172 -15.44 0.49 1.95
N ARG A 173 -15.77 -0.63 1.31
CA ARG A 173 -17.07 -0.82 0.67
C ARG A 173 -18.20 -0.93 1.69
N ILE A 174 -17.87 -1.25 2.94
CA ILE A 174 -18.82 -1.41 4.02
C ILE A 174 -19.47 -0.06 4.28
N VAL A 175 -20.78 -0.02 4.15
CA VAL A 175 -21.57 1.18 4.48
C VAL A 175 -21.90 1.20 5.96
N CYS A 176 -22.03 2.40 6.53
CA CYS A 176 -22.50 2.56 7.89
C CYS A 176 -23.88 1.91 8.05
N ASP A 177 -24.02 1.08 9.07
CA ASP A 177 -25.21 0.29 9.31
C ASP A 177 -26.02 0.76 10.52
N ARG A 178 -25.51 1.74 11.28
CA ARG A 178 -26.22 2.35 12.41
C ARG A 178 -27.53 3.00 11.97
N ASP A 179 -28.61 2.67 12.67
CA ASP A 179 -29.97 3.13 12.33
C ASP A 179 -30.12 4.65 12.38
N TYR A 180 -29.39 5.31 13.29
CA TYR A 180 -29.38 6.77 13.40
C TYR A 180 -28.55 7.48 12.30
N CYS A 181 -27.88 6.74 11.41
CA CYS A 181 -27.12 7.33 10.31
C CYS A 181 -27.95 7.36 9.02
N THR A 182 -28.55 8.50 8.69
CA THR A 182 -29.44 8.65 7.52
C THR A 182 -28.72 8.45 6.19
N LYS A 183 -27.48 8.95 6.06
CA LYS A 183 -26.74 8.95 4.78
C LYS A 183 -26.06 7.61 4.46
N LYS A 184 -25.89 6.73 5.46
CA LYS A 184 -25.17 5.44 5.39
C LYS A 184 -23.94 5.45 4.47
N PRO A 185 -22.99 6.40 4.64
CA PRO A 185 -21.82 6.46 3.77
C PRO A 185 -20.89 5.26 4.01
N ARG A 186 -20.00 5.02 3.05
CA ARG A 186 -18.88 4.09 3.20
C ARG A 186 -18.03 4.42 4.43
N LEU A 187 -17.64 3.41 5.19
CA LEU A 187 -16.79 3.57 6.35
C LEU A 187 -15.37 3.88 5.91
N VAL A 188 -14.70 4.68 6.71
CA VAL A 188 -13.41 5.27 6.41
C VAL A 188 -12.40 4.73 7.42
N ARG A 189 -11.27 4.17 6.97
CA ARG A 189 -10.21 3.74 7.86
C ARG A 189 -9.57 4.95 8.52
N THR A 190 -9.52 4.94 9.84
CA THR A 190 -8.83 5.95 10.63
C THR A 190 -7.65 5.28 11.30
N TYR A 191 -6.46 5.81 11.03
CA TYR A 191 -5.24 5.42 11.70
C TYR A 191 -5.12 6.21 13.01
N ALA A 192 -4.66 5.54 14.06
CA ALA A 192 -4.28 6.16 15.30
C ALA A 192 -3.14 7.15 15.03
N PRO A 193 -3.07 8.25 15.82
CA PRO A 193 -1.91 9.12 15.78
C PRO A 193 -0.64 8.29 16.02
N ARG A 194 0.31 8.36 15.09
CA ARG A 194 1.65 7.83 15.33
C ARG A 194 2.33 8.72 16.36
N PHE A 195 3.03 8.09 17.29
CA PHE A 195 3.85 8.77 18.28
C PHE A 195 5.23 8.13 18.32
N LEU A 196 6.23 8.98 18.53
CA LEU A 196 7.61 8.55 18.63
C LEU A 196 7.77 7.66 19.86
N VAL A 197 8.20 6.41 19.69
CA VAL A 197 8.52 5.52 20.82
C VAL A 197 10.00 5.50 21.14
N GLY A 198 10.85 5.92 20.21
CA GLY A 198 12.28 6.02 20.43
C GLY A 198 13.07 6.19 19.14
N TRP A 199 14.35 5.86 19.21
CA TRP A 199 15.28 5.85 18.10
C TRP A 199 16.02 4.52 18.05
N THR A 200 16.31 4.01 16.86
CA THR A 200 17.10 2.80 16.64
C THR A 200 18.39 3.12 15.89
N CYS A 201 19.51 2.58 16.36
CA CYS A 201 20.75 2.69 15.60
C CYS A 201 20.68 1.79 14.37
N THR A 202 21.01 2.32 13.19
CA THR A 202 21.02 1.52 11.94
C THR A 202 22.15 0.49 11.90
N THR A 203 23.22 0.68 12.67
CA THR A 203 24.41 -0.19 12.65
C THR A 203 24.37 -1.28 13.72
N CYS A 204 24.04 -0.94 14.97
CA CYS A 204 24.02 -1.91 16.07
C CYS A 204 22.62 -2.28 16.56
N HIS A 205 21.57 -1.65 16.02
CA HIS A 205 20.17 -1.86 16.39
C HIS A 205 19.81 -1.56 17.85
N ASP A 206 20.67 -0.89 18.62
CA ASP A 206 20.33 -0.45 19.97
C ASP A 206 19.20 0.59 19.95
N HIS A 207 18.27 0.43 20.89
CA HIS A 207 17.06 1.22 21.03
C HIS A 207 17.18 2.25 22.15
N THR A 208 16.93 3.51 21.83
CA THR A 208 16.81 4.60 22.80
C THR A 208 15.33 4.97 22.91
N PRO A 209 14.64 4.73 24.03
CA PRO A 209 13.24 5.09 24.16
C PRO A 209 13.05 6.61 24.18
N ALA A 210 11.96 7.08 23.58
CA ALA A 210 11.54 8.47 23.68
C ALA A 210 10.97 8.76 25.07
N GLU A 211 11.31 9.91 25.63
CA GLU A 211 10.71 10.37 26.88
C GLU A 211 9.62 11.38 26.58
N TYR A 212 8.47 11.21 27.23
CA TYR A 212 7.37 12.14 27.16
C TYR A 212 7.18 12.83 28.50
N ARG A 213 6.63 14.03 28.47
CA ARG A 213 6.30 14.78 29.69
C ARG A 213 4.86 15.25 29.66
N CYS A 214 4.17 15.03 30.77
CA CYS A 214 2.83 15.56 30.99
C CYS A 214 2.84 17.09 30.95
N GLU A 215 1.99 17.71 30.13
CA GLU A 215 1.94 19.17 29.97
C GLU A 215 1.57 19.88 31.29
N ASP A 216 0.59 19.35 32.04
CA ASP A 216 0.08 20.01 33.24
C ASP A 216 0.96 19.79 34.47
N ARG A 217 1.59 18.62 34.58
CA ARG A 217 2.29 18.18 35.80
C ARG A 217 3.79 18.05 35.62
N ASN A 218 4.30 18.22 34.41
CA ASN A 218 5.72 18.29 34.09
C ASN A 218 6.56 17.06 34.51
N HIS A 219 5.95 15.88 34.69
CA HIS A 219 6.65 14.63 35.01
C HIS A 219 6.79 13.73 33.78
N LEU A 220 7.80 12.85 33.81
CA LEU A 220 8.07 11.90 32.73
C LEU A 220 7.01 10.79 32.67
N VAL A 221 6.57 10.48 31.46
CA VAL A 221 5.59 9.44 31.13
C VAL A 221 6.22 8.53 30.07
N PRO A 222 6.03 7.20 30.15
CA PRO A 222 6.48 6.30 29.09
C PRO A 222 5.89 6.68 27.72
N ALA A 223 6.66 6.53 26.65
CA ALA A 223 6.19 6.86 25.30
C ALA A 223 4.92 6.10 24.88
N SER A 224 4.66 4.92 25.45
CA SER A 224 3.46 4.12 25.19
C SER A 224 2.15 4.80 25.63
N GLU A 225 2.21 5.86 26.44
CA GLU A 225 1.02 6.54 26.97
C GLU A 225 0.85 7.94 26.36
N LEU A 226 -0.06 8.05 25.39
CA LEU A 226 -0.46 9.32 24.74
C LEU A 226 -1.16 10.32 25.68
N ALA A 227 -1.49 9.90 26.89
CA ALA A 227 -2.10 10.73 27.92
C ALA A 227 -1.55 10.30 29.28
N CYS A 228 -1.40 11.25 30.19
CA CYS A 228 -0.93 10.95 31.54
C CYS A 228 -1.95 10.09 32.30
N THR A 229 -1.61 8.82 32.56
CA THR A 229 -2.45 7.88 33.32
C THR A 229 -2.29 8.01 34.83
N ARG A 230 -1.34 8.83 35.29
CA ARG A 230 -1.04 8.99 36.72
C ARG A 230 -2.27 9.44 37.47
N MET A 231 -2.60 8.71 38.54
CA MET A 231 -3.72 9.03 39.41
C MET A 231 -3.41 10.30 40.21
N VAL A 232 -4.25 11.33 40.05
CA VAL A 232 -4.19 12.63 40.72
C VAL A 232 -5.40 12.80 41.64
N GLY A 233 -5.23 13.57 42.73
CA GLY A 233 -6.28 13.83 43.72
C GLY A 233 -6.04 13.16 45.08
N ALA A 234 -6.84 13.55 46.07
CA ALA A 234 -6.77 13.04 47.43
C ALA A 234 -7.18 11.55 47.50
N LYS A 235 -6.75 10.86 48.57
CA LYS A 235 -7.12 9.46 48.84
C LYS A 235 -8.65 9.38 48.95
N GLY A 236 -9.30 8.68 48.01
CA GLY A 236 -10.77 8.58 47.90
C GLY A 236 -11.39 9.35 46.72
N ALA A 237 -10.66 10.28 46.09
CA ALA A 237 -11.12 11.07 44.92
C ALA A 237 -10.09 11.05 43.77
N ARG A 238 -9.28 9.99 43.69
CA ARG A 238 -8.24 9.86 42.67
C ARG A 238 -8.87 9.61 41.30
N HIS A 239 -8.41 10.37 40.30
CA HIS A 239 -8.76 10.18 38.90
C HIS A 239 -7.49 10.23 38.05
N ALA A 240 -7.49 9.61 36.87
CA ALA A 240 -6.36 9.72 35.94
C ALA A 240 -6.19 11.18 35.49
N CYS A 241 -4.96 11.67 35.39
CA CYS A 241 -4.67 13.06 35.01
C CYS A 241 -5.27 13.43 33.65
N GLY A 242 -5.14 12.55 32.65
CA GLY A 242 -5.73 12.71 31.32
C GLY A 242 -5.11 13.81 30.45
N SER A 243 -4.18 14.61 31.00
CA SER A 243 -3.47 15.68 30.27
C SER A 243 -2.63 15.11 29.13
N ARG A 244 -2.46 15.92 28.08
CA ARG A 244 -1.60 15.58 26.93
C ARG A 244 -0.15 15.46 27.36
N THR A 245 0.58 14.65 26.61
CA THR A 245 2.02 14.47 26.75
C THR A 245 2.74 15.07 25.55
N ARG A 246 3.91 15.67 25.79
CA ARG A 246 4.80 16.17 24.74
C ARG A 246 6.15 15.45 24.80
N PRO A 247 6.80 15.16 23.65
CA PRO A 247 8.13 14.60 23.65
C PRO A 247 9.11 15.60 24.28
N VAL A 248 10.03 15.09 25.09
CA VAL A 248 11.07 15.88 25.79
C VAL A 248 12.41 15.72 25.10
N THR A 249 12.70 14.51 24.64
CA THR A 249 14.04 14.15 24.18
C THR A 249 14.20 14.60 22.73
N PRO A 250 15.12 15.53 22.43
CA PRO A 250 15.54 15.73 21.06
C PRO A 250 16.20 14.45 20.53
N PRO A 251 16.22 14.23 19.21
CA PRO A 251 16.89 13.08 18.63
C PRO A 251 18.36 13.00 19.11
N PRO A 252 18.86 11.82 19.51
CA PRO A 252 20.26 11.67 19.90
C PRO A 252 21.16 12.09 18.73
N ALA A 253 22.19 12.89 19.01
CA ALA A 253 23.14 13.29 17.96
C ALA A 253 23.99 12.09 17.45
N ALA A 254 24.10 11.02 18.25
CA ALA A 254 24.84 9.81 17.94
C ALA A 254 24.19 8.58 18.61
N CYS A 255 24.65 7.39 18.23
CA CYS A 255 24.24 6.15 18.86
C CYS A 255 24.54 6.17 20.38
N CYS A 256 23.58 5.73 21.19
CA CYS A 256 23.74 5.63 22.65
C CYS A 256 24.72 4.51 23.08
N ASN A 257 25.03 3.57 22.18
CA ASN A 257 25.99 2.51 22.43
C ASN A 257 27.42 3.03 22.26
N PRO A 258 28.22 3.11 23.33
CA PRO A 258 29.58 3.66 23.28
C PRO A 258 30.54 2.79 22.45
N ARG A 259 30.15 1.56 22.11
CA ARG A 259 30.94 0.65 21.25
C ARG A 259 30.52 0.70 19.79
N CYS A 260 29.43 1.39 19.46
CA CYS A 260 28.98 1.50 18.09
C CYS A 260 29.81 2.56 17.36
N PRO A 261 30.51 2.23 16.27
CA PRO A 261 31.30 3.18 15.50
C PRO A 261 30.45 4.13 14.64
N ALA A 262 29.11 4.02 14.71
CA ALA A 262 28.22 4.80 13.89
C ALA A 262 28.12 6.26 14.37
N PHE A 263 28.58 7.18 13.52
CA PHE A 263 28.38 8.62 13.66
C PHE A 263 27.03 9.10 13.10
N ALA A 264 26.30 8.22 12.41
CA ALA A 264 24.99 8.56 11.88
C ALA A 264 23.95 8.68 13.01
N PRO A 265 23.06 9.68 12.95
CA PRO A 265 21.98 9.80 13.91
C PRO A 265 21.05 8.58 13.82
N PRO A 266 20.54 8.07 14.95
CA PRO A 266 19.63 6.93 14.98
C PRO A 266 18.27 7.30 14.35
N VAL A 267 17.63 6.32 13.72
CA VAL A 267 16.37 6.48 12.98
C VAL A 267 15.20 6.45 13.96
N GLU A 268 14.23 7.33 13.79
CA GLU A 268 13.03 7.37 14.61
C GLU A 268 12.20 6.09 14.49
N ILE A 269 11.74 5.58 15.64
CA ILE A 269 10.77 4.49 15.73
C ILE A 269 9.45 5.09 16.16
N HIS A 270 8.41 4.88 15.36
CA HIS A 270 7.05 5.33 15.65
C HIS A 270 6.19 4.14 16.03
N ALA A 271 5.33 4.30 17.04
CA ALA A 271 4.26 3.37 17.35
C ALA A 271 2.92 4.04 17.04
N SER A 272 1.93 3.22 16.71
CA SER A 272 0.52 3.59 16.78
C SER A 272 -0.09 2.94 18.03
N ALA A 273 -1.22 3.46 18.47
CA ALA A 273 -2.09 2.72 19.39
C ALA A 273 -3.00 1.86 18.49
N PRO A 274 -2.67 0.59 18.20
CA PRO A 274 -3.40 -0.21 17.21
C PRO A 274 -4.88 -0.39 17.59
N GLU A 275 -5.22 -0.32 18.88
CA GLU A 275 -6.61 -0.31 19.35
C GLU A 275 -7.41 0.95 18.95
N ARG A 276 -6.72 1.99 18.48
CA ARG A 276 -7.32 3.20 17.92
C ARG A 276 -7.32 3.21 16.39
N ASP A 277 -6.58 2.30 15.77
CA ASP A 277 -6.78 1.98 14.35
C ASP A 277 -8.17 1.34 14.21
N GLY A 278 -8.93 1.76 13.22
CA GLY A 278 -10.28 1.24 13.05
C GLY A 278 -11.04 1.94 11.95
N TRP A 279 -12.35 1.74 11.92
CA TRP A 279 -13.20 2.28 10.87
C TRP A 279 -14.15 3.31 11.44
N LYS A 280 -14.41 4.39 10.71
CA LYS A 280 -15.28 5.47 11.15
C LYS A 280 -16.30 5.81 10.09
N CYS A 281 -17.55 5.99 10.48
CA CYS A 281 -18.55 6.56 9.59
C CYS A 281 -18.29 8.08 9.43
N PRO A 282 -18.06 8.60 8.22
CA PRO A 282 -17.83 10.03 8.02
C PRO A 282 -19.05 10.90 8.34
N ALA A 283 -20.27 10.35 8.28
CA ALA A 283 -21.51 11.07 8.59
C ALA A 283 -21.80 11.11 10.10
N CYS A 284 -22.05 9.96 10.74
CA CYS A 284 -22.43 9.92 12.16
C CYS A 284 -21.25 9.88 13.13
N LYS A 285 -20.01 9.84 12.62
CA LYS A 285 -18.74 9.81 13.38
C LYS A 285 -18.54 8.59 14.29
N HIS A 286 -19.46 7.63 14.26
CA HIS A 286 -19.33 6.37 14.98
C HIS A 286 -18.09 5.61 14.54
N ARG A 287 -17.36 5.05 15.51
CA ARG A 287 -16.19 4.20 15.30
C ARG A 287 -16.61 2.74 15.40
N TYR A 288 -16.10 1.91 14.51
CA TYR A 288 -16.28 0.48 14.45
C TYR A 288 -14.96 -0.16 14.85
N ASP A 289 -15.02 -1.04 15.84
CA ASP A 289 -13.98 -2.05 16.02
C ASP A 289 -14.08 -3.13 14.93
N ASP A 290 -13.12 -4.06 14.91
CA ASP A 290 -13.08 -5.13 13.91
C ASP A 290 -14.32 -6.04 13.93
N GLN A 291 -14.91 -6.26 15.11
CA GLN A 291 -16.08 -7.11 15.27
C GLN A 291 -17.34 -6.41 14.77
N GLU A 292 -17.50 -5.13 15.08
CA GLU A 292 -18.58 -4.28 14.59
C GLU A 292 -18.49 -4.09 13.08
N LEU A 293 -17.28 -3.92 12.53
CA LEU A 293 -17.05 -3.89 11.10
C LEU A 293 -17.50 -5.18 10.42
N GLN A 294 -17.13 -6.35 10.97
CA GLN A 294 -17.55 -7.65 10.44
C GLN A 294 -19.07 -7.81 10.49
N ARG A 295 -19.73 -7.34 11.56
CA ARG A 295 -21.20 -7.36 11.66
C ARG A 295 -21.86 -6.42 10.66
N ALA A 296 -21.32 -5.21 10.48
CA ALA A 296 -21.81 -4.24 9.51
C ALA A 296 -21.68 -4.75 8.08
N HIS A 297 -20.56 -5.39 7.79
CA HIS A 297 -20.30 -6.05 6.54
C HIS A 297 -21.28 -7.21 6.30
N ALA A 298 -21.46 -8.11 7.27
CA ALA A 298 -22.42 -9.19 7.16
C ALA A 298 -23.83 -8.64 6.87
N ARG A 299 -24.29 -7.65 7.65
CA ARG A 299 -25.59 -6.98 7.44
C ARG A 299 -25.72 -6.34 6.06
N MET A 300 -24.64 -5.78 5.51
CA MET A 300 -24.62 -5.25 4.15
C MET A 300 -24.89 -6.35 3.13
N LEU A 301 -24.24 -7.51 3.24
CA LEU A 301 -24.40 -8.64 2.30
C LEU A 301 -25.81 -9.23 2.31
N TRP A 302 -26.54 -9.11 3.42
CA TRP A 302 -27.94 -9.54 3.50
C TRP A 302 -28.92 -8.59 2.78
N ARG A 303 -28.49 -7.40 2.34
CA ARG A 303 -29.37 -6.47 1.60
C ARG A 303 -29.57 -6.95 0.15
N PRO A 304 -30.77 -6.77 -0.43
CA PRO A 304 -31.04 -7.13 -1.82
C PRO A 304 -30.17 -6.34 -2.81
N GLU A 305 -29.87 -5.08 -2.46
CA GLU A 305 -29.17 -4.09 -3.30
C GLU A 305 -27.64 -4.13 -3.16
N ALA A 306 -27.10 -5.05 -2.36
CA ALA A 306 -25.66 -5.10 -2.15
C ALA A 306 -24.95 -5.63 -3.40
N ASP A 307 -23.87 -4.98 -3.82
CA ASP A 307 -22.93 -5.55 -4.78
C ASP A 307 -22.34 -6.82 -4.18
N ARG A 308 -22.89 -7.96 -4.60
CA ARG A 308 -22.44 -9.30 -4.19
C ARG A 308 -21.26 -9.79 -5.03
N LEU A 309 -21.02 -9.15 -6.17
CA LEU A 309 -19.82 -9.34 -6.97
C LEU A 309 -18.75 -8.34 -6.53
N VAL A 310 -17.55 -8.84 -6.24
CA VAL A 310 -16.38 -8.02 -5.88
C VAL A 310 -15.22 -8.36 -6.80
N ARG A 311 -14.36 -7.40 -7.14
CA ARG A 311 -13.16 -7.72 -7.92
C ARG A 311 -12.25 -8.63 -7.10
N LEU A 312 -11.54 -9.52 -7.79
CA LEU A 312 -10.57 -10.45 -7.22
C LEU A 312 -9.56 -9.74 -6.30
N GLN A 313 -8.97 -8.63 -6.77
CA GLN A 313 -7.99 -7.85 -6.00
C GLN A 313 -8.62 -7.29 -4.70
N GLU A 314 -9.83 -6.75 -4.78
CA GLU A 314 -10.54 -6.20 -3.62
C GLU A 314 -10.91 -7.29 -2.61
N ALA A 315 -11.28 -8.48 -3.09
CA ALA A 315 -11.54 -9.66 -2.26
C ALA A 315 -10.29 -10.11 -1.50
N VAL A 316 -9.16 -10.22 -2.20
CA VAL A 316 -7.86 -10.58 -1.61
C VAL A 316 -7.44 -9.56 -0.56
N ALA A 317 -7.48 -8.27 -0.88
CA ALA A 317 -7.13 -7.19 0.05
C ALA A 317 -8.01 -7.23 1.32
N THR A 318 -9.33 -7.40 1.16
CA THR A 318 -10.27 -7.46 2.28
C THR A 318 -10.01 -8.65 3.20
N LEU A 319 -9.72 -9.84 2.65
CA LEU A 319 -9.43 -11.04 3.44
C LEU A 319 -8.04 -10.99 4.09
N LYS A 320 -7.04 -10.41 3.41
CA LYS A 320 -5.71 -10.12 3.96
C LYS A 320 -5.81 -9.22 5.19
N ALA A 321 -6.57 -8.13 5.11
CA ALA A 321 -6.79 -7.22 6.22
C ALA A 321 -7.41 -7.90 7.45
N GLN A 322 -8.06 -9.06 7.27
CA GLN A 322 -8.62 -9.88 8.35
C GLN A 322 -7.71 -11.03 8.79
N GLY A 323 -6.43 -10.98 8.41
CA GLY A 323 -5.40 -11.95 8.79
C GLY A 323 -5.40 -13.25 7.98
N ARG A 324 -5.98 -13.26 6.77
CA ARG A 324 -5.85 -14.41 5.86
C ARG A 324 -4.63 -14.25 4.95
N GLY A 325 -3.77 -15.26 4.92
CA GLY A 325 -2.67 -15.29 3.96
C GLY A 325 -3.19 -15.41 2.53
N GLU A 326 -2.57 -14.69 1.60
CA GLU A 326 -2.98 -14.64 0.18
C GLU A 326 -3.06 -16.02 -0.45
N ARG A 327 -2.08 -16.88 -0.19
CA ARG A 327 -2.05 -18.26 -0.68
C ARG A 327 -3.31 -19.05 -0.30
N THR A 328 -3.90 -18.74 0.87
CA THR A 328 -5.15 -19.38 1.29
C THR A 328 -6.33 -18.86 0.46
N VAL A 329 -6.39 -17.55 0.22
CA VAL A 329 -7.44 -16.93 -0.59
C VAL A 329 -7.36 -17.42 -2.03
N ARG A 330 -6.17 -17.39 -2.66
CA ARG A 330 -5.97 -17.93 -4.01
C ARG A 330 -6.33 -19.41 -4.10
N ARG A 331 -6.05 -20.22 -3.08
CA ARG A 331 -6.48 -21.63 -3.02
C ARG A 331 -8.00 -21.82 -2.96
N TRP A 332 -8.75 -20.86 -2.40
CA TRP A 332 -10.21 -20.89 -2.44
C TRP A 332 -10.78 -20.51 -3.81
N LEU A 333 -9.99 -19.83 -4.63
CA LEU A 333 -10.40 -19.28 -5.92
C LEU A 333 -9.89 -20.11 -7.10
N ALA A 334 -8.82 -20.87 -6.89
CA ALA A 334 -8.37 -21.86 -7.84
C ALA A 334 -9.44 -22.96 -7.96
N PRO A 335 -9.75 -23.42 -9.17
CA PRO A 335 -10.50 -24.65 -9.36
C PRO A 335 -9.83 -25.75 -8.52
N ARG A 336 -10.58 -26.41 -7.65
CA ARG A 336 -10.10 -27.60 -6.96
C ARG A 336 -10.16 -28.80 -7.89
N LEU A 337 -9.70 -28.64 -9.12
CA LEU A 337 -9.59 -29.72 -10.08
C LEU A 337 -8.10 -29.87 -10.32
N GLU A 338 -7.50 -30.77 -9.56
CA GLU A 338 -6.13 -31.20 -9.79
C GLU A 338 -6.20 -32.42 -10.71
N LEU A 339 -5.47 -32.38 -11.82
CA LEU A 339 -5.26 -33.59 -12.61
C LEU A 339 -4.38 -34.51 -11.76
N VAL A 340 -4.88 -35.70 -11.47
CA VAL A 340 -4.19 -36.74 -10.70
C VAL A 340 -4.36 -38.07 -11.42
N ASP A 341 -3.44 -38.98 -11.20
CA ASP A 341 -3.55 -40.34 -11.68
C ASP A 341 -4.34 -41.17 -10.66
N ARG A 342 -5.42 -41.80 -11.11
CA ARG A 342 -6.23 -42.70 -10.30
C ARG A 342 -5.94 -44.14 -10.69
N CYS A 343 -5.55 -44.96 -9.71
CA CYS A 343 -5.37 -46.39 -9.94
C CYS A 343 -6.70 -47.07 -10.27
N THR A 344 -6.71 -47.84 -11.36
CA THR A 344 -7.89 -48.60 -11.81
C THR A 344 -8.31 -49.71 -10.86
N GLU A 345 -7.37 -50.25 -10.06
CA GLU A 345 -7.62 -51.36 -9.13
C GLU A 345 -7.98 -50.88 -7.72
N CYS A 346 -7.12 -50.08 -7.07
CA CYS A 346 -7.33 -49.66 -5.69
C CYS A 346 -7.95 -48.27 -5.52
N ALA A 347 -8.18 -47.54 -6.62
CA ALA A 347 -8.70 -46.16 -6.62
C ALA A 347 -7.84 -45.13 -5.86
N ALA A 348 -6.61 -45.47 -5.45
CA ALA A 348 -5.67 -44.51 -4.88
C ALA A 348 -5.30 -43.43 -5.89
N LEU A 349 -5.07 -42.20 -5.39
CA LEU A 349 -4.73 -41.03 -6.19
C LEU A 349 -3.23 -40.73 -6.07
N TRP A 350 -2.60 -40.43 -7.20
CA TRP A 350 -1.17 -40.19 -7.33
C TRP A 350 -0.93 -38.91 -8.13
N PRO A 351 0.16 -38.16 -7.88
CA PRO A 351 0.57 -37.08 -8.76
C PRO A 351 0.84 -37.61 -10.17
N VAL A 352 0.41 -36.86 -11.18
CA VAL A 352 0.60 -37.18 -12.59
C VAL A 352 2.09 -37.37 -12.88
N GLU A 353 2.43 -38.41 -13.65
CA GLU A 353 3.79 -38.76 -14.11
C GLU A 353 4.78 -39.25 -13.03
N GLU A 354 4.39 -39.34 -11.75
CA GLU A 354 5.33 -39.77 -10.69
C GLU A 354 5.58 -41.28 -10.71
N TYR A 355 4.60 -42.08 -11.14
CA TYR A 355 4.67 -43.53 -11.12
C TYR A 355 4.19 -44.15 -12.43
N PRO A 356 4.89 -45.17 -12.96
CA PRO A 356 4.42 -45.90 -14.16
C PRO A 356 3.27 -46.89 -13.85
N ALA A 357 3.04 -47.23 -12.58
CA ALA A 357 1.97 -48.10 -12.09
C ALA A 357 1.71 -47.80 -10.61
N CYS A 358 0.56 -48.21 -10.07
CA CYS A 358 0.19 -47.90 -8.69
C CYS A 358 1.14 -48.54 -7.65
N PRO A 359 1.84 -47.73 -6.83
CA PRO A 359 2.77 -48.22 -5.81
C PRO A 359 2.07 -48.49 -4.45
N ALA A 360 0.73 -48.48 -4.39
CA ALA A 360 0.02 -48.75 -3.14
C ALA A 360 0.25 -50.19 -2.68
N ASP A 361 0.58 -50.36 -1.39
CA ASP A 361 0.61 -51.68 -0.77
C ASP A 361 -0.81 -52.07 -0.35
N LEU A 362 -1.27 -53.21 -0.87
CA LEU A 362 -2.55 -53.81 -0.49
C LEU A 362 -2.35 -54.76 0.69
N PRO A 363 -3.34 -54.86 1.60
CA PRO A 363 -3.29 -55.83 2.68
C PRO A 363 -3.17 -57.25 2.12
N PRO A 364 -2.40 -58.14 2.79
CA PRO A 364 -2.26 -59.52 2.36
C PRO A 364 -3.61 -60.25 2.38
N GLU A 365 -3.80 -61.17 1.42
CA GLU A 365 -5.04 -61.98 1.33
C GLU A 365 -5.21 -62.90 2.55
N GLU A 366 -4.09 -63.33 3.16
CA GLU A 366 -4.08 -64.18 4.35
C GLU A 366 -3.53 -63.44 5.57
N PRO A 367 -4.12 -63.64 6.78
CA PRO A 367 -3.60 -63.06 8.02
C PRO A 367 -2.15 -63.50 8.29
N GLY A 368 -1.22 -62.56 8.22
CA GLY A 368 0.22 -62.80 8.43
C GLY A 368 1.06 -62.90 7.15
N GLY A 369 0.47 -62.71 5.97
CA GLY A 369 1.21 -62.57 4.72
C GLY A 369 1.92 -61.21 4.57
N ASP A 370 2.84 -61.13 3.61
CA ASP A 370 3.47 -59.86 3.21
C ASP A 370 2.50 -59.02 2.34
N PRO A 371 2.51 -57.68 2.46
CA PRO A 371 1.69 -56.82 1.62
C PRO A 371 2.02 -56.98 0.14
N VAL A 372 0.99 -56.95 -0.70
CA VAL A 372 1.12 -57.10 -2.17
C VAL A 372 1.01 -55.72 -2.80
N THR A 373 1.99 -55.31 -3.61
CA THR A 373 1.91 -54.03 -4.34
C THR A 373 0.80 -54.10 -5.38
N CYS A 374 -0.06 -53.09 -5.42
CA CYS A 374 -1.26 -53.04 -6.24
C CYS A 374 -0.98 -53.24 -7.73
N GLY A 375 0.03 -52.56 -8.28
CA GLY A 375 0.44 -52.70 -9.68
C GLY A 375 -0.60 -52.28 -10.73
N GLY A 376 -1.75 -51.75 -10.31
CA GLY A 376 -2.82 -51.31 -11.21
C GLY A 376 -2.38 -50.16 -12.11
N ILE A 377 -3.01 -50.08 -13.29
CA ILE A 377 -2.79 -49.00 -14.26
C ILE A 377 -3.28 -47.68 -13.68
N LEU A 378 -2.57 -46.60 -13.98
CA LEU A 378 -2.90 -45.24 -13.55
C LEU A 378 -3.57 -44.52 -14.72
N ASP A 379 -4.82 -44.06 -14.50
CA ASP A 379 -5.58 -43.28 -15.49
C ASP A 379 -5.72 -41.83 -15.02
N GLU A 380 -5.58 -40.88 -15.95
CA GLU A 380 -5.79 -39.46 -15.69
C GLU A 380 -7.22 -39.20 -15.17
N HIS A 381 -7.32 -38.57 -14.01
CA HIS A 381 -8.58 -38.25 -13.36
C HIS A 381 -8.54 -36.83 -12.78
N TRP A 382 -9.62 -36.07 -12.98
CA TRP A 382 -9.76 -34.78 -12.32
C TRP A 382 -10.26 -35.00 -10.89
N HIS A 383 -9.41 -34.72 -9.90
CA HIS A 383 -9.76 -34.85 -8.49
C HIS A 383 -10.15 -33.51 -7.88
N GLY A 384 -11.28 -33.55 -7.17
CA GLY A 384 -11.79 -32.52 -6.29
C GLY A 384 -13.24 -32.17 -6.65
N ASP A 385 -13.69 -31.00 -6.21
CA ASP A 385 -15.09 -30.60 -6.31
C ASP A 385 -15.22 -29.39 -7.24
N ALA A 386 -15.76 -29.62 -8.43
CA ALA A 386 -15.99 -28.60 -9.44
C ALA A 386 -17.01 -27.54 -8.96
N GLU A 387 -17.91 -27.90 -8.05
CA GLU A 387 -18.91 -27.01 -7.46
C GLU A 387 -18.38 -26.28 -6.22
N ALA A 388 -17.22 -26.67 -5.68
CA ALA A 388 -16.58 -25.99 -4.56
C ALA A 388 -15.86 -24.69 -4.97
N VAL A 389 -15.93 -24.29 -6.23
CA VAL A 389 -15.36 -23.03 -6.71
C VAL A 389 -16.31 -21.89 -6.34
N VAL A 390 -15.76 -20.83 -5.73
CA VAL A 390 -16.50 -19.59 -5.50
C VAL A 390 -17.04 -19.11 -6.84
N GLU A 391 -18.37 -18.93 -6.94
CA GLU A 391 -18.99 -18.42 -8.15
C GLU A 391 -18.29 -17.12 -8.57
N GLY A 392 -17.90 -17.02 -9.84
CA GLY A 392 -17.09 -15.93 -10.34
C GLY A 392 -17.40 -15.63 -11.80
N TRP A 393 -17.16 -14.38 -12.19
CA TRP A 393 -17.36 -13.89 -13.54
C TRP A 393 -16.10 -13.17 -14.01
N CYS A 394 -15.60 -13.52 -15.20
CA CYS A 394 -14.50 -12.80 -15.83
C CYS A 394 -15.04 -11.90 -16.93
N ASP A 395 -14.76 -10.59 -16.83
CA ASP A 395 -14.98 -9.67 -17.93
C ASP A 395 -13.88 -9.88 -18.97
N ILE A 396 -14.25 -10.40 -20.14
CA ILE A 396 -13.31 -10.74 -21.22
C ILE A 396 -12.64 -9.48 -21.79
N ALA A 397 -13.35 -8.34 -21.83
CA ALA A 397 -12.82 -7.12 -22.45
C ALA A 397 -11.76 -6.46 -21.57
N THR A 398 -11.94 -6.53 -20.26
CA THR A 398 -11.05 -5.86 -19.28
C THR A 398 -10.16 -6.84 -18.52
N HIS A 399 -10.28 -8.14 -18.82
CA HIS A 399 -9.68 -9.25 -18.07
C HIS A 399 -9.91 -9.16 -16.54
N THR A 400 -10.95 -8.44 -16.10
CA THR A 400 -11.22 -8.23 -14.68
C THR A 400 -12.06 -9.38 -14.14
N THR A 401 -11.52 -10.10 -13.17
CA THR A 401 -12.26 -11.17 -12.46
C THR A 401 -13.07 -10.60 -11.30
N TRP A 402 -14.36 -10.93 -11.30
CA TRP A 402 -15.32 -10.68 -10.24
C TRP A 402 -15.68 -11.98 -9.54
N LEU A 403 -15.91 -11.90 -8.25
CA LEU A 403 -16.17 -13.04 -7.38
C LEU A 403 -17.45 -12.80 -6.62
N TRP A 404 -18.26 -13.85 -6.48
CA TRP A 404 -19.41 -13.88 -5.62
C TRP A 404 -18.94 -13.92 -4.17
N TRP A 405 -18.94 -12.74 -3.57
CA TRP A 405 -18.42 -12.51 -2.25
C TRP A 405 -19.11 -13.31 -1.13
N PRO A 406 -20.43 -13.55 -1.15
CA PRO A 406 -21.07 -14.39 -0.13
C PRO A 406 -20.47 -15.79 0.00
N ASP A 407 -20.00 -16.40 -1.09
CA ASP A 407 -19.41 -17.75 -1.06
C ASP A 407 -18.00 -17.72 -0.52
N LEU A 408 -17.19 -16.77 -1.01
CA LEU A 408 -15.85 -16.55 -0.50
C LEU A 408 -15.85 -16.19 1.00
N TRP A 409 -16.83 -15.41 1.44
CA TRP A 409 -17.03 -15.04 2.84
C TRP A 409 -17.47 -16.24 3.68
N ARG A 410 -18.38 -17.10 3.16
CA ARG A 410 -18.74 -18.36 3.83
C ARG A 410 -17.51 -19.24 4.04
N LEU A 411 -16.66 -19.42 3.03
CA LEU A 411 -15.39 -20.16 3.14
C LEU A 411 -14.45 -19.56 4.20
N HIS A 412 -14.37 -18.24 4.26
CA HIS A 412 -13.60 -17.55 5.30
C HIS A 412 -14.10 -17.88 6.71
N LEU A 413 -15.42 -17.85 6.92
CA LEU A 413 -16.03 -18.10 8.23
C LEU A 413 -15.90 -19.57 8.64
N THR A 414 -16.22 -20.52 7.75
CA THR A 414 -16.13 -21.95 8.03
C THR A 414 -14.70 -22.39 8.35
N THR A 415 -13.70 -21.90 7.60
CA THR A 415 -12.30 -22.19 7.88
C THR A 415 -11.88 -21.67 9.27
N ARG A 416 -12.48 -20.56 9.74
CA ARG A 416 -12.17 -19.98 11.06
C ARG A 416 -12.79 -20.81 12.19
N SER A 417 -14.04 -21.25 12.05
CA SER A 417 -14.70 -22.10 13.04
C SER A 417 -13.97 -23.44 13.17
N THR A 418 -13.64 -24.11 12.05
CA THR A 418 -12.93 -25.39 12.08
C THR A 418 -11.57 -25.29 12.77
N ARG A 419 -10.81 -24.21 12.56
CA ARG A 419 -9.53 -23.99 13.27
C ARG A 419 -9.73 -23.81 14.78
N ARG A 420 -10.76 -23.07 15.18
CA ARG A 420 -11.08 -22.84 16.59
C ARG A 420 -11.56 -24.11 17.28
N ASP A 421 -12.37 -24.91 16.60
CA ASP A 421 -12.86 -26.18 17.15
C ASP A 421 -11.74 -27.21 17.24
N LYS A 422 -10.85 -27.28 16.23
CA LYS A 422 -9.64 -28.11 16.31
C LYS A 422 -8.74 -27.69 17.48
N ALA A 423 -8.51 -26.38 17.67
CA ALA A 423 -7.72 -25.87 18.78
C ALA A 423 -8.33 -26.21 20.16
N ARG A 424 -9.66 -26.27 20.27
CA ARG A 424 -10.37 -26.70 21.47
C ARG A 424 -10.30 -28.19 21.76
N LEU A 425 -10.21 -29.02 20.72
CA LEU A 425 -10.07 -30.48 20.86
C LEU A 425 -8.63 -30.89 21.22
N THR A 426 -7.65 -30.05 20.87
CA THR A 426 -6.23 -30.30 21.17
C THR A 426 -5.74 -29.69 22.49
N ALA A 427 -6.58 -28.88 23.15
CA ALA A 427 -6.29 -28.26 24.44
C ALA A 427 -7.09 -28.99 25.53
#